data_AF-A0A125YGY7-F1
#
_entry.id   AF-A0A125YGY7-F1
#
_cell.length_a   1.000
_cell.length_b   1.000
_cell.length_c   1.000
_cell.angle_alpha   90.00
_cell.angle_beta   90.00
_cell.angle_gamma   90.00
#
_symmetry.space_group_name_H-M   'P 1'
#
loop_
_entity.id
_entity.type
_entity.pdbx_description
1 polymer ?
#
loop_
_entity_poly.entity_id
_entity_poly.type
_entity_poly.pdbx_seq_one_letter_code
_entity_poly.pdbx_strand_id
1 'polypeptide(L)'
;MTACSTALAACSAANGAALACSSSLWRLLGTATCELRKHASSSSPSSVPFWPEPVSFCGASVPADRVFFCTSRSFAMLAPRPVLPGHAIVTPRREVKALYELSPEEVDDLFLATQVVSYILNRVTGTDSCTMLLQQGEAAGQCLPQLYVHLVPRRKDDLSNNDDIYPLLEKSLPFPLDEEGALHEDEPKSKSLQAADFREWILQMAADKQPLPSRPAEVSI
;
A
#
# COMPACT_ATOMS: atom_id res chain seq x y z
N MET A 1 15.33 -4.98 -45.63
CA MET A 1 13.98 -4.45 -45.34
C MET A 1 14.10 -3.39 -44.26
N THR A 2 14.30 -2.15 -44.70
CA THR A 2 14.02 -0.85 -44.06
C THR A 2 12.58 -0.83 -43.53
N ALA A 3 12.12 -0.08 -42.52
CA ALA A 3 12.57 1.09 -41.76
C ALA A 3 11.85 1.02 -40.38
N CYS A 4 12.30 1.64 -39.29
CA CYS A 4 12.18 3.08 -39.06
C CYS A 4 13.07 3.48 -37.86
N SER A 5 14.18 4.14 -38.17
CA SER A 5 14.86 5.07 -37.25
C SER A 5 14.24 6.46 -37.42
N THR A 6 14.44 7.29 -36.39
CA THR A 6 14.24 8.75 -36.31
C THR A 6 12.88 9.27 -35.83
N ALA A 7 12.79 9.44 -34.52
CA ALA A 7 12.42 10.74 -33.94
C ALA A 7 13.35 11.01 -32.75
N LEU A 8 14.42 11.77 -33.02
CA LEU A 8 15.36 12.29 -32.03
C LEU A 8 15.03 13.77 -31.79
N ALA A 9 15.16 14.18 -30.54
CA ALA A 9 15.39 15.54 -30.04
C ALA A 9 14.20 16.51 -30.03
N ALA A 10 13.70 16.83 -28.83
CA ALA A 10 14.29 17.87 -27.99
C ALA A 10 13.46 18.06 -26.70
N CYS A 11 14.06 17.77 -25.55
CA CYS A 11 13.89 18.57 -24.32
C CYS A 11 15.00 18.16 -23.36
N SER A 12 16.12 18.87 -23.46
CA SER A 12 17.14 18.94 -22.43
C SER A 12 16.56 19.64 -21.20
N ALA A 13 16.81 19.04 -20.04
CA ALA A 13 16.83 19.63 -18.70
C ALA A 13 15.61 20.47 -18.25
N ALA A 14 14.75 19.85 -17.45
CA ALA A 14 14.11 20.54 -16.33
C ALA A 14 13.86 19.55 -15.18
N ASN A 15 14.44 19.90 -14.02
CA ASN A 15 14.33 19.21 -12.74
C ASN A 15 12.88 18.86 -12.33
N GLY A 16 12.72 17.67 -11.73
CA GLY A 16 11.76 17.43 -10.66
C GLY A 16 10.29 17.77 -10.94
N ALA A 17 9.63 17.06 -11.86
CA ALA A 17 8.18 17.00 -11.88
C ALA A 17 7.70 15.90 -10.94
N ALA A 18 7.33 16.25 -9.71
CA ALA A 18 6.50 15.38 -8.90
C ALA A 18 5.24 15.06 -9.71
N LEU A 19 4.99 13.77 -9.99
CA LEU A 19 3.79 13.31 -10.68
C LEU A 19 2.56 14.02 -10.08
N ALA A 20 1.90 14.83 -10.91
CA ALA A 20 0.74 15.62 -10.51
C ALA A 20 -0.36 14.66 -10.02
N CYS A 21 -0.49 14.56 -8.70
CA CYS A 21 -1.50 13.77 -8.04
C CYS A 21 -2.88 14.39 -8.33
N SER A 22 -3.80 13.61 -8.92
CA SER A 22 -5.15 14.05 -9.30
C SER A 22 -5.90 14.69 -8.12
N SER A 23 -6.74 15.69 -8.40
CA SER A 23 -7.64 16.31 -7.40
C SER A 23 -8.56 15.28 -6.72
N SER A 24 -8.88 14.18 -7.39
CA SER A 24 -9.63 13.05 -6.82
C SER A 24 -8.87 12.34 -5.69
N LEU A 25 -7.56 12.11 -5.88
CA LEU A 25 -6.71 11.48 -4.87
C LEU A 25 -6.57 12.37 -3.64
N TRP A 26 -6.43 13.68 -3.82
CA TRP A 26 -6.45 14.64 -2.71
C TRP A 26 -7.78 14.68 -1.95
N ARG A 27 -8.92 14.52 -2.63
CA ARG A 27 -10.23 14.46 -1.97
C ARG A 27 -10.39 13.17 -1.16
N LEU A 28 -9.91 12.04 -1.67
CA LEU A 28 -9.93 10.76 -0.96
C LEU A 28 -8.99 10.77 0.25
N LEU A 29 -7.75 11.23 0.06
CA LEU A 29 -6.80 11.47 1.14
C LEU A 29 -7.40 12.44 2.16
N GLY A 30 -8.03 13.54 1.72
CA GLY A 30 -8.73 14.49 2.58
C GLY A 30 -9.87 13.86 3.40
N THR A 31 -10.61 12.92 2.83
CA THR A 31 -11.69 12.21 3.52
C THR A 31 -11.12 11.25 4.57
N ALA A 32 -10.13 10.43 4.20
CA ALA A 32 -9.46 9.50 5.11
C ALA A 32 -8.75 10.23 6.26
N THR A 33 -8.16 11.39 5.98
CA THR A 33 -7.44 12.21 6.96
C THR A 33 -8.33 13.04 7.87
N CYS A 34 -9.51 13.49 7.42
CA CYS A 34 -10.44 14.22 8.26
C CYS A 34 -10.94 13.38 9.44
N GLU A 35 -11.24 12.10 9.21
CA GLU A 35 -11.62 11.18 10.28
C GLU A 35 -10.47 10.94 11.27
N LEU A 36 -9.24 10.76 10.76
CA LEU A 36 -8.04 10.64 11.59
C LEU A 36 -7.76 11.90 12.45
N ARG A 37 -7.93 13.10 11.89
CA ARG A 37 -7.67 14.37 12.59
C ARG A 37 -8.69 14.68 13.70
N LYS A 38 -9.97 14.37 13.48
CA LYS A 38 -11.02 14.52 14.50
C LYS A 38 -10.64 13.74 15.77
N HIS A 39 -10.03 12.57 15.61
CA HIS A 39 -9.60 11.72 16.71
C HIS A 39 -8.30 12.19 17.37
N ALA A 40 -7.28 12.60 16.60
CA ALA A 40 -6.04 13.14 17.16
C ALA A 40 -6.25 14.37 18.06
N SER A 41 -7.35 15.09 17.83
CA SER A 41 -7.76 16.25 18.64
C SER A 41 -8.55 15.87 19.91
N SER A 42 -9.03 14.62 20.01
CA SER A 42 -9.88 14.14 21.11
C SER A 42 -9.25 13.06 22.00
N SER A 43 -8.03 12.58 21.69
CA SER A 43 -7.42 11.44 22.38
C SER A 43 -5.97 11.67 22.83
N SER A 44 -5.60 11.07 23.96
CA SER A 44 -4.21 10.97 24.47
C SER A 44 -3.26 10.38 23.42
N PRO A 45 -1.97 10.78 23.35
CA PRO A 45 -0.99 10.34 22.33
C PRO A 45 -0.71 8.81 22.27
N SER A 46 -1.34 7.99 23.11
CA SER A 46 -1.20 6.54 23.16
C SER A 46 -2.35 5.74 22.53
N SER A 47 -3.40 6.38 22.01
CA SER A 47 -4.54 5.65 21.42
C SER A 47 -4.39 5.50 19.90
N VAL A 48 -4.40 4.26 19.44
CA VAL A 48 -4.44 3.85 18.02
C VAL A 48 -5.53 4.64 17.28
N PRO A 49 -5.27 5.17 16.06
CA PRO A 49 -6.28 5.91 15.32
C PRO A 49 -7.51 5.04 15.03
N PHE A 50 -8.66 5.53 15.48
CA PHE A 50 -9.95 4.84 15.38
C PHE A 50 -10.45 4.83 13.93
N TRP A 51 -10.34 3.67 13.28
CA TRP A 51 -11.22 3.31 12.18
C TRP A 51 -12.43 2.60 12.81
N PRO A 52 -13.66 3.03 12.55
CA PRO A 52 -14.75 2.89 13.53
C PRO A 52 -15.26 1.48 13.80
N GLU A 53 -14.84 0.48 13.02
CA GLU A 53 -15.37 -0.88 13.13
C GLU A 53 -14.22 -1.89 13.03
N PRO A 54 -14.18 -2.91 13.93
CA PRO A 54 -13.31 -4.07 13.78
C PRO A 54 -13.40 -4.61 12.36
N VAL A 55 -12.25 -4.94 11.77
CA VAL A 55 -12.21 -5.55 10.44
C VAL A 55 -11.85 -7.02 10.58
N SER A 56 -12.46 -7.85 9.74
CA SER A 56 -12.08 -9.25 9.58
C SER A 56 -11.36 -9.47 8.25
N PHE A 57 -10.46 -10.43 8.25
CA PHE A 57 -9.83 -10.96 7.04
C PHE A 57 -9.81 -12.48 7.16
N CYS A 58 -10.39 -13.16 6.18
CA CYS A 58 -10.58 -14.61 6.14
C CYS A 58 -11.31 -15.16 7.38
N GLY A 59 -12.33 -14.46 7.87
CA GLY A 59 -13.09 -14.84 9.06
C GLY A 59 -12.37 -14.59 10.40
N ALA A 60 -11.12 -14.11 10.38
CA ALA A 60 -10.37 -13.77 11.59
C ALA A 60 -10.38 -12.26 11.85
N SER A 61 -10.49 -11.87 13.12
CA SER A 61 -10.35 -10.45 13.51
C SER A 61 -8.93 -9.97 13.25
N VAL A 62 -8.79 -8.85 12.55
CA VAL A 62 -7.48 -8.23 12.31
C VAL A 62 -7.15 -7.29 13.47
N PRO A 63 -5.97 -7.40 14.10
CA PRO A 63 -5.49 -6.44 15.07
C PRO A 63 -5.44 -5.01 14.52
N ALA A 64 -5.99 -4.06 15.26
CA ALA A 64 -6.10 -2.66 14.82
C ALA A 64 -4.73 -2.00 14.56
N ASP A 65 -3.68 -2.48 15.23
CA ASP A 65 -2.33 -2.00 15.07
C ASP A 65 -1.72 -2.34 13.70
N ARG A 66 -2.20 -3.39 13.00
CA ARG A 66 -1.78 -3.78 11.64
C ARG A 66 -2.45 -2.97 10.52
N VAL A 67 -3.60 -2.35 10.81
CA VAL A 67 -4.39 -1.59 9.84
C VAL A 67 -3.93 -0.13 9.82
N PHE A 68 -3.66 0.42 8.65
CA PHE A 68 -3.21 1.82 8.52
C PHE A 68 -4.14 2.71 7.69
N PHE A 69 -5.09 2.13 6.95
CA PHE A 69 -6.02 2.88 6.12
C PHE A 69 -7.38 2.17 6.04
N CYS A 70 -8.48 2.90 6.15
CA CYS A 70 -9.83 2.37 5.95
C CYS A 70 -10.72 3.33 5.17
N THR A 71 -11.72 2.75 4.50
CA THR A 71 -12.91 3.42 3.98
C THR A 71 -14.16 2.74 4.58
N SER A 72 -15.35 3.13 4.10
CA SER A 72 -16.60 2.45 4.43
C SER A 72 -16.70 1.02 3.87
N ARG A 73 -15.93 0.66 2.82
CA ARG A 73 -16.07 -0.63 2.12
C ARG A 73 -14.76 -1.42 1.98
N SER A 74 -13.61 -0.81 2.25
CA SER A 74 -12.30 -1.44 2.16
C SER A 74 -11.39 -1.03 3.32
N PHE A 75 -10.33 -1.79 3.51
CA PHE A 75 -9.25 -1.45 4.42
C PHE A 75 -7.90 -1.93 3.85
N ALA A 76 -6.82 -1.38 4.40
CA ALA A 76 -5.47 -1.80 4.08
C ALA A 76 -4.64 -2.03 5.34
N MET A 77 -3.84 -3.09 5.27
CA MET A 77 -2.93 -3.52 6.34
C MET A 77 -1.61 -3.97 5.74
N LEU A 78 -0.55 -3.97 6.56
CA LEU A 78 0.72 -4.56 6.14
C LEU A 78 0.59 -6.08 6.05
N ALA A 79 1.26 -6.68 5.06
CA ALA A 79 1.31 -8.14 4.95
C ALA A 79 2.05 -8.72 6.18
N PRO A 80 1.57 -9.83 6.79
CA PRO A 80 2.25 -10.44 7.95
C PRO A 80 3.70 -10.85 7.64
N ARG A 81 3.97 -11.32 6.42
CA ARG A 81 5.32 -11.58 5.90
C ARG A 81 5.58 -10.71 4.67
N PRO A 82 6.06 -9.47 4.84
CA PRO A 82 6.34 -8.56 3.71
C PRO A 82 7.35 -9.16 2.73
N VAL A 83 7.08 -9.06 1.42
CA VAL A 83 8.04 -9.50 0.38
C VAL A 83 9.15 -8.46 0.23
N LEU A 84 8.78 -7.18 0.30
CA LEU A 84 9.67 -6.03 0.33
C LEU A 84 9.14 -5.00 1.35
N PRO A 85 9.96 -4.04 1.80
CA PRO A 85 9.53 -3.00 2.74
C PRO A 85 8.28 -2.26 2.26
N GLY A 86 7.27 -2.19 3.13
CA GLY A 86 5.98 -1.55 2.83
C GLY A 86 5.01 -2.43 2.05
N HIS A 87 5.28 -3.73 1.85
CA HIS A 87 4.28 -4.65 1.28
C HIS A 87 3.00 -4.63 2.13
N ALA A 88 1.92 -4.20 1.50
CA ALA A 88 0.58 -4.15 2.09
C ALA A 88 -0.42 -4.89 1.23
N ILE A 89 -1.59 -5.14 1.81
CA ILE A 89 -2.77 -5.59 1.07
C ILE A 89 -3.92 -4.62 1.24
N VAL A 90 -4.73 -4.49 0.20
CA VAL A 90 -6.03 -3.78 0.22
C VAL A 90 -7.13 -4.79 -0.04
N THR A 91 -8.16 -4.80 0.78
CA THR A 91 -9.25 -5.80 0.70
C THR A 91 -10.60 -5.16 1.03
N PRO A 92 -11.71 -5.62 0.43
CA PRO A 92 -13.05 -5.24 0.87
C PRO A 92 -13.32 -5.69 2.31
N ARG A 93 -14.14 -4.91 3.02
CA ARG A 93 -14.68 -5.26 4.34
C ARG A 93 -15.65 -6.44 4.26
N ARG A 94 -16.40 -6.54 3.16
CA ARG A 94 -17.26 -7.71 2.90
C ARG A 94 -16.39 -8.87 2.42
N GLU A 95 -16.55 -10.02 3.06
CA GLU A 95 -15.82 -11.24 2.72
C GLU A 95 -16.36 -11.82 1.40
N VAL A 96 -15.65 -11.55 0.31
CA VAL A 96 -15.88 -12.14 -1.02
C VAL A 96 -14.62 -12.82 -1.51
N LYS A 97 -14.74 -13.83 -2.38
CA LYS A 97 -13.57 -14.56 -2.90
C LYS A 97 -13.07 -14.00 -4.22
N ALA A 98 -13.97 -13.41 -5.01
CA ALA A 98 -13.70 -12.95 -6.36
C ALA A 98 -14.15 -11.51 -6.61
N LEU A 99 -13.50 -10.88 -7.59
CA LEU A 99 -13.80 -9.51 -8.01
C LEU A 99 -15.24 -9.39 -8.56
N TYR A 100 -15.73 -10.41 -9.26
CA TYR A 100 -17.09 -10.44 -9.81
C TYR A 100 -18.20 -10.58 -8.76
N GLU A 101 -17.86 -10.83 -7.49
CA GLU A 101 -18.83 -10.84 -6.39
C GLU A 101 -19.06 -9.44 -5.79
N LEU A 102 -18.24 -8.45 -6.17
CA LEU A 102 -18.37 -7.07 -5.71
C LEU A 102 -19.53 -6.35 -6.40
N SER A 103 -20.21 -5.50 -5.63
CA SER A 103 -21.08 -4.46 -6.19
C SER A 103 -20.26 -3.39 -6.90
N PRO A 104 -20.84 -2.62 -7.85
CA PRO A 104 -20.14 -1.53 -8.51
C PRO A 104 -19.52 -0.53 -7.52
N GLU A 105 -20.21 -0.22 -6.43
CA GLU A 105 -19.72 0.71 -5.40
C GLU A 105 -18.52 0.15 -4.62
N GLU A 106 -18.43 -1.18 -4.45
CA GLU A 106 -17.27 -1.82 -3.84
C GLU A 106 -16.10 -1.94 -4.80
N VAL A 107 -16.35 -2.15 -6.09
CA VAL A 107 -15.29 -2.09 -7.11
C VAL A 107 -14.65 -0.71 -7.12
N ASP A 108 -15.47 0.34 -7.18
CA ASP A 108 -15.01 1.73 -7.15
C ASP A 108 -14.20 2.01 -5.87
N ASP A 109 -14.74 1.68 -4.69
CA ASP A 109 -14.06 1.92 -3.43
C ASP A 109 -12.74 1.14 -3.31
N LEU A 110 -12.70 -0.13 -3.70
CA LEU A 110 -11.50 -0.97 -3.65
C LEU A 110 -10.37 -0.40 -4.50
N PHE A 111 -10.65 0.02 -5.73
CA PHE A 111 -9.61 0.55 -6.62
C PHE A 111 -9.21 2.00 -6.27
N LEU A 112 -10.13 2.82 -5.74
CA LEU A 112 -9.77 4.13 -5.19
C LEU A 112 -8.90 3.99 -3.93
N ALA A 113 -9.22 3.04 -3.05
CA ALA A 113 -8.38 2.70 -1.90
C ALA A 113 -7.00 2.18 -2.36
N THR A 114 -6.94 1.31 -3.37
CA THR A 114 -5.69 0.80 -3.96
C THR A 114 -4.82 1.95 -4.50
N GLN A 115 -5.43 2.89 -5.24
CA GLN A 115 -4.73 4.08 -5.73
C GLN A 115 -4.15 4.91 -4.58
N VAL A 116 -4.97 5.21 -3.56
CA VAL A 116 -4.57 6.00 -2.39
C VAL A 116 -3.43 5.32 -1.62
N VAL A 117 -3.60 4.05 -1.32
CA VAL A 117 -2.62 3.27 -0.55
C VAL A 117 -1.32 3.17 -1.32
N SER A 118 -1.34 2.88 -2.62
CA SER A 118 -0.10 2.82 -3.42
C SER A 118 0.71 4.13 -3.36
N TYR A 119 0.04 5.28 -3.37
CA TYR A 119 0.67 6.59 -3.21
C TYR A 119 1.28 6.75 -1.81
N ILE A 120 0.53 6.42 -0.75
CA ILE A 120 1.02 6.47 0.64
C ILE A 120 2.25 5.58 0.79
N LEU A 121 2.20 4.34 0.31
CA LEU A 121 3.30 3.40 0.41
C LEU A 121 4.55 3.97 -0.25
N ASN A 122 4.45 4.43 -1.50
CA ASN A 122 5.56 5.04 -2.23
C ASN A 122 6.19 6.22 -1.48
N ARG A 123 5.37 7.05 -0.83
CA ARG A 123 5.87 8.20 -0.06
C ARG A 123 6.60 7.78 1.20
N VAL A 124 6.06 6.82 1.95
CA VAL A 124 6.64 6.33 3.20
C VAL A 124 7.92 5.54 2.93
N THR A 125 7.95 4.72 1.88
CA THR A 125 9.11 3.91 1.51
C THR A 125 10.13 4.68 0.70
N GLY A 126 9.81 5.87 0.18
CA GLY A 126 10.67 6.66 -0.71
C GLY A 126 10.86 6.02 -2.09
N THR A 127 9.83 5.36 -2.61
CA THR A 127 9.78 4.73 -3.95
C THR A 127 8.84 5.51 -4.88
N ASP A 128 8.92 5.23 -6.18
CA ASP A 128 8.02 5.80 -7.21
C ASP A 128 7.27 4.72 -8.01
N SER A 129 7.56 3.45 -7.73
CA SER A 129 7.10 2.28 -8.47
C SER A 129 6.43 1.29 -7.51
N CYS A 130 5.41 0.57 -7.96
CA CYS A 130 4.68 -0.38 -7.14
C CYS A 130 4.15 -1.54 -8.00
N THR A 131 4.38 -2.78 -7.57
CA THR A 131 3.65 -3.93 -8.11
C THR A 131 2.27 -3.98 -7.46
N MET A 132 1.23 -3.94 -8.29
CA MET A 132 -0.15 -4.13 -7.86
C MET A 132 -0.65 -5.47 -8.43
N LEU A 133 -0.95 -6.44 -7.57
CA LEU A 133 -1.35 -7.78 -8.02
C LEU A 133 -2.65 -8.22 -7.35
N LEU A 134 -3.61 -8.64 -8.17
CA LEU A 134 -4.85 -9.28 -7.74
C LEU A 134 -4.84 -10.70 -8.31
N GLN A 135 -4.83 -11.70 -7.44
CA GLN A 135 -4.94 -13.12 -7.80
C GLN A 135 -6.31 -13.62 -7.40
N GLN A 136 -7.00 -14.27 -8.34
CA GLN A 136 -8.34 -14.79 -8.14
C GLN A 136 -8.38 -16.27 -8.55
N GLY A 137 -8.69 -17.12 -7.59
CA GLY A 137 -8.67 -18.57 -7.71
C GLY A 137 -7.29 -19.17 -7.44
N GLU A 138 -7.30 -20.42 -6.96
CA GLU A 138 -6.09 -21.18 -6.60
C GLU A 138 -5.12 -21.29 -7.79
N ALA A 139 -5.63 -21.55 -8.99
CA ALA A 139 -4.81 -21.65 -10.21
C ALA A 139 -4.11 -20.34 -10.59
N ALA A 140 -4.57 -19.19 -10.08
CA ALA A 140 -3.92 -17.89 -10.26
C ALA A 140 -2.97 -17.53 -9.10
N GLY A 141 -2.83 -18.40 -8.09
CA GLY A 141 -2.01 -18.19 -6.90
C GLY A 141 -2.72 -17.49 -5.73
N GLN A 142 -4.06 -17.43 -5.73
CA GLN A 142 -4.80 -16.95 -4.56
C GLN A 142 -4.71 -17.98 -3.42
N CYS A 143 -3.97 -17.66 -2.36
CA CYS A 143 -3.75 -18.59 -1.25
C CYS A 143 -4.85 -18.52 -0.18
N LEU A 144 -5.51 -17.37 -0.01
CA LEU A 144 -6.53 -17.17 1.01
C LEU A 144 -7.93 -17.02 0.40
N PRO A 145 -8.99 -17.55 1.05
CA PRO A 145 -10.35 -17.54 0.53
C PRO A 145 -11.06 -16.18 0.72
N GLN A 146 -10.37 -15.08 0.45
CA GLN A 146 -10.90 -13.71 0.39
C GLN A 146 -10.16 -12.93 -0.70
N LEU A 147 -10.83 -11.96 -1.33
CA LEU A 147 -10.26 -11.07 -2.31
C LEU A 147 -9.32 -10.06 -1.65
N TYR A 148 -8.13 -9.88 -2.20
CA TYR A 148 -7.20 -8.83 -1.77
C TYR A 148 -6.29 -8.43 -2.95
N VAL A 149 -5.77 -7.22 -2.88
CA VAL A 149 -4.80 -6.67 -3.81
C VAL A 149 -3.48 -6.50 -3.08
N HIS A 150 -2.45 -7.17 -3.54
CA HIS A 150 -1.08 -6.92 -3.10
C HIS A 150 -0.60 -5.58 -3.63
N LEU A 151 0.00 -4.79 -2.75
CA LEU A 151 0.72 -3.58 -3.09
C LEU A 151 2.14 -3.68 -2.56
N VAL A 152 3.09 -3.86 -3.47
CA VAL A 152 4.52 -4.03 -3.15
C VAL A 152 5.29 -2.83 -3.72
N PRO A 153 5.73 -1.87 -2.90
CA PRO A 153 6.60 -0.79 -3.35
C PRO A 153 7.90 -1.35 -3.93
N ARG A 154 8.32 -0.82 -5.08
CA ARG A 154 9.46 -1.34 -5.85
C ARG A 154 10.58 -0.33 -5.98
N ARG A 155 11.80 -0.83 -6.06
CA ARG A 155 12.99 -0.08 -6.48
C ARG A 155 13.66 -0.85 -7.60
N LYS A 156 14.52 -0.16 -8.36
CA LYS A 156 15.38 -0.83 -9.31
C LYS A 156 16.26 -1.85 -8.57
N ASP A 157 16.37 -3.06 -9.12
CA ASP A 157 17.23 -4.14 -8.62
C ASP A 157 16.88 -4.61 -7.18
N ASP A 158 15.64 -4.42 -6.73
CA ASP A 158 15.15 -4.90 -5.43
C ASP A 158 14.94 -6.43 -5.37
N LEU A 159 14.83 -7.07 -6.53
CA LEU A 159 14.81 -8.51 -6.74
C LEU A 159 15.79 -8.87 -7.85
N SER A 160 16.38 -10.07 -7.77
CA SER A 160 17.27 -10.61 -8.80
C SER A 160 16.60 -10.69 -10.17
N ASN A 161 15.38 -11.23 -10.19
CA ASN A 161 14.50 -11.21 -11.35
C ASN A 161 13.15 -10.65 -10.93
N ASN A 162 12.51 -9.86 -11.80
CA ASN A 162 11.22 -9.25 -11.47
C ASN A 162 10.12 -10.28 -11.19
N ASP A 163 10.16 -11.44 -11.87
CA ASP A 163 9.16 -12.50 -11.73
C ASP A 163 9.39 -13.38 -10.49
N ASP A 164 10.50 -13.21 -9.77
CA ASP A 164 10.72 -13.89 -8.49
C ASP A 164 9.70 -13.44 -7.42
N ILE A 165 8.93 -12.37 -7.69
CA ILE A 165 7.91 -11.84 -6.78
C ILE A 165 6.74 -12.81 -6.58
N TYR A 166 6.33 -13.59 -7.58
CA TYR A 166 5.15 -14.47 -7.49
C TYR A 166 5.28 -15.55 -6.41
N PRO A 167 6.35 -16.38 -6.37
CA PRO A 167 6.51 -17.39 -5.31
C PRO A 167 6.74 -16.77 -3.92
N LEU A 168 7.15 -15.50 -3.83
CA LEU A 168 7.27 -14.77 -2.57
C LEU A 168 5.90 -14.30 -2.06
N LEU A 169 5.02 -13.85 -2.96
CA LEU A 169 3.66 -13.41 -2.63
C LEU A 169 2.80 -14.55 -2.08
N GLU A 170 2.91 -15.76 -2.64
CA GLU A 170 2.22 -16.96 -2.13
C GLU A 170 2.57 -17.27 -0.67
N LYS A 171 3.79 -16.92 -0.25
CA LYS A 171 4.27 -17.09 1.14
C LYS A 171 4.02 -15.85 1.99
N SER A 172 3.53 -14.74 1.46
CA SER A 172 3.45 -13.48 2.21
C SER A 172 2.29 -13.42 3.22
N LEU A 173 1.24 -14.21 2.99
CA LEU A 173 0.03 -14.26 3.82
C LEU A 173 -0.14 -15.69 4.40
N PRO A 174 0.48 -16.02 5.54
CA PRO A 174 0.25 -17.30 6.20
C PRO A 174 -1.20 -17.42 6.67
N PHE A 175 -1.69 -18.66 6.81
CA PHE A 175 -2.97 -18.94 7.43
C PHE A 175 -2.82 -20.06 8.46
N PRO A 176 -3.11 -19.82 9.75
CA PRO A 176 -3.58 -18.57 10.37
C PRO A 176 -2.64 -17.35 10.22
N LEU A 177 -3.19 -16.12 10.21
CA LEU A 177 -2.46 -14.85 9.94
C LEU A 177 -1.45 -14.45 11.04
N ASP A 178 -1.51 -15.13 12.17
CA ASP A 178 -0.67 -15.01 13.35
C ASP A 178 0.45 -16.07 13.39
N GLU A 179 0.54 -16.96 12.40
CA GLU A 179 1.72 -17.82 12.26
C GLU A 179 2.95 -16.97 11.92
N GLU A 180 3.78 -16.74 12.94
CA GLU A 180 5.15 -16.26 12.80
C GLU A 180 5.96 -17.34 12.07
N GLY A 181 5.84 -17.36 10.74
CA GLY A 181 6.67 -18.23 9.91
C GLY A 181 8.14 -17.93 10.18
N ALA A 182 8.92 -18.97 10.50
CA ALA A 182 10.35 -18.90 10.73
C ALA A 182 11.04 -17.98 9.71
N LEU A 183 11.34 -16.76 10.13
CA LEU A 183 12.19 -15.85 9.37
C LEU A 183 13.56 -16.52 9.25
N HIS A 184 14.17 -16.47 8.08
CA HIS A 184 15.60 -16.77 7.96
C HIS A 184 16.34 -15.93 9.01
N GLU A 185 17.03 -16.60 9.94
CA GLU A 185 17.58 -16.03 11.18
C GLU A 185 18.70 -14.99 10.97
N ASP A 186 19.01 -14.62 9.72
CA ASP A 186 20.19 -13.85 9.37
C ASP A 186 19.92 -12.38 8.97
N GLU A 187 18.66 -11.93 8.86
CA GLU A 187 18.37 -10.51 8.61
C GLU A 187 18.36 -9.73 9.95
N PRO A 188 19.26 -8.75 10.16
CA PRO A 188 19.25 -7.93 11.36
C PRO A 188 17.89 -7.23 11.47
N LYS A 189 17.31 -7.16 12.68
CA LYS A 189 16.08 -6.41 13.05
C LYS A 189 16.22 -4.89 12.85
N SER A 190 16.65 -4.47 11.67
CA SER A 190 16.77 -3.08 11.24
C SER A 190 15.39 -2.63 10.73
N LYS A 191 14.71 -1.83 11.57
CA LYS A 191 13.50 -1.04 11.29
C LYS A 191 12.53 -1.65 10.26
N SER A 192 11.82 -2.72 10.64
CA SER A 192 10.61 -3.11 9.91
C SER A 192 9.57 -2.00 10.00
N LEU A 193 9.09 -1.52 8.86
CA LEU A 193 8.02 -0.53 8.81
C LEU A 193 6.78 -1.07 9.51
N GLN A 194 6.19 -0.26 10.38
CA GLN A 194 4.99 -0.56 11.14
C GLN A 194 3.83 0.25 10.59
N ALA A 195 2.61 -0.25 10.72
CA ALA A 195 1.41 0.47 10.31
C ALA A 195 1.27 1.83 11.04
N ALA A 196 1.93 2.02 12.19
CA ALA A 196 2.05 3.31 12.87
C ALA A 196 2.77 4.37 12.02
N ASP A 197 3.85 4.00 11.32
CA ASP A 197 4.63 4.92 10.48
C ASP A 197 3.76 5.48 9.34
N PHE A 198 2.93 4.63 8.75
CA PHE A 198 1.99 5.04 7.71
C PHE A 198 0.88 5.93 8.26
N ARG A 199 0.33 5.60 9.43
CA ARG A 199 -0.69 6.44 10.09
C ARG A 199 -0.14 7.82 10.44
N GLU A 200 1.09 7.88 10.94
CA GLU A 200 1.77 9.14 11.24
C GLU A 200 1.97 9.97 9.96
N TRP A 201 2.45 9.35 8.89
CA TRP A 201 2.60 10.03 7.60
C TRP A 201 1.27 10.59 7.07
N ILE A 202 0.19 9.80 7.15
CA ILE A 202 -1.15 10.23 6.75
C ILE A 202 -1.61 11.43 7.59
N LEU A 203 -1.37 11.41 8.91
CA LEU A 203 -1.70 12.50 9.82
C LEU A 203 -0.89 13.78 9.57
N GLN A 204 0.40 13.66 9.29
CA GLN A 204 1.25 14.81 8.93
C GLN A 204 0.77 15.45 7.63
N MET A 205 0.56 14.64 6.59
CA MET A 205 0.02 15.10 5.31
C MET A 205 -1.39 15.69 5.47
N ALA A 206 -2.19 15.20 6.41
CA ALA A 206 -3.45 15.84 6.77
C ALA A 206 -3.19 17.25 7.29
N ALA A 207 -2.45 17.36 8.40
CA ALA A 207 -2.19 18.57 9.18
C ALA A 207 -1.64 19.70 8.33
N ASP A 208 -0.75 19.38 7.38
CA ASP A 208 -0.17 20.33 6.45
C ASP A 208 -1.15 20.63 5.31
N LYS A 209 -1.83 21.78 5.38
CA LYS A 209 -2.46 22.37 4.20
C LYS A 209 -1.35 22.88 3.23
N GLN A 210 -0.71 21.98 2.46
CA GLN A 210 0.22 22.16 1.29
C GLN A 210 1.72 22.40 1.57
N PRO A 211 2.68 22.15 0.63
CA PRO A 211 2.74 21.30 -0.58
C PRO A 211 3.86 20.20 -0.51
N LEU A 212 3.98 19.35 -1.54
CA LEU A 212 5.01 18.30 -1.69
C LEU A 212 6.44 18.76 -1.29
N PRO A 213 7.13 18.06 -0.37
CA PRO A 213 8.51 18.37 -0.04
C PRO A 213 9.51 17.89 -1.10
N SER A 214 10.53 18.74 -1.28
CA SER A 214 11.64 18.75 -2.23
C SER A 214 12.56 17.52 -2.20
N ARG A 215 13.09 17.19 -3.39
CA ARG A 215 14.21 16.28 -3.73
C ARG A 215 15.11 15.88 -2.54
N PRO A 216 15.32 14.57 -2.26
CA PRO A 216 16.34 14.15 -1.30
C PRO A 216 17.75 14.42 -1.85
N ALA A 217 18.66 14.76 -0.93
CA ALA A 217 20.03 15.20 -1.17
C ALA A 217 20.80 14.32 -2.17
N GLU A 218 21.58 14.99 -3.02
CA GLU A 218 22.58 14.36 -3.88
C GLU A 218 23.51 13.49 -3.04
N VAL A 219 23.54 12.19 -3.35
CA VAL A 219 24.66 11.34 -2.99
C VAL A 219 25.75 11.65 -4.00
N SER A 220 26.80 12.33 -3.52
CA SER A 220 28.02 12.57 -4.27
C SER A 220 28.61 11.25 -4.76
N ILE A 221 28.84 11.16 -6.08
CA ILE A 221 29.93 10.37 -6.66
C ILE A 221 30.64 11.29 -7.65
#